data_AF-A0A903VTR1-F1
#
_entry.id   AF-A0A903VTR1-F1
#
_cell.length_a   1.000
_cell.length_b   1.000
_cell.length_c   1.000
_cell.angle_alpha   90.00
_cell.angle_beta   90.00
_cell.angle_gamma   90.00
#
_symmetry.space_group_name_H-M   'P 1'
#
loop_
_entity.id
_entity.type
_entity.pdbx_description
1 polymer ?
#
loop_
_entity_poly.entity_id
_entity_poly.type
_entity_poly.pdbx_seq_one_letter_code
_entity_poly.pdbx_strand_id
1 'polypeptide(L)'
;MSEYWLISAPGDKTCQQTWETMNNLTSKQNNLCENFKFHIPDLKVGTLDQLVGLSDDLGKLDAYVEQSTRKIASYLGDVLEDQRDKLYENLQANNSKYGYLLKFYIYGVFDN
;
A
#
# COMPACT_ATOMS: atom_id res chain seq x y z
N MET A 1 -7.51 8.26 -11.56
CA MET A 1 -6.54 7.23 -11.13
C MET A 1 -5.84 7.83 -9.93
N SER A 2 -6.09 7.32 -8.73
CA SER A 2 -5.55 7.90 -7.49
C SER A 2 -4.27 7.17 -7.13
N GLU A 3 -3.15 7.87 -7.11
CA GLU A 3 -1.85 7.30 -6.73
C GLU A 3 -1.66 7.40 -5.22
N TYR A 4 -1.27 6.29 -4.60
CA TYR A 4 -0.97 6.21 -3.19
C TYR A 4 0.48 5.83 -3.00
N TRP A 5 1.08 6.39 -1.96
CA TRP A 5 2.46 6.16 -1.59
C TRP A 5 2.50 5.56 -0.20
N LEU A 6 3.14 4.40 -0.06
CA LEU A 6 3.45 3.83 1.23
C LEU A 6 4.90 4.19 1.56
N ILE A 7 5.08 4.97 2.62
CA ILE A 7 6.39 5.44 3.05
C ILE A 7 6.67 4.98 4.48
N SER A 8 7.88 4.48 4.68
CA SER A 8 8.46 4.21 6.00
C SER A 8 9.51 5.28 6.30
N ALA A 9 9.57 5.74 7.53
CA ALA A 9 10.57 6.69 7.99
C ALA A 9 11.11 6.24 9.35
N PRO A 10 12.44 6.30 9.58
CA PRO A 10 13.02 5.90 10.84
C PRO A 10 12.51 6.80 11.98
N GLY A 11 12.25 6.18 13.13
CA GLY A 11 11.92 6.89 14.35
C GLY A 11 13.17 7.52 14.94
N ASP A 12 13.47 8.79 14.63
CA ASP A 12 14.66 9.48 15.16
C ASP A 12 14.66 9.52 16.70
N LYS A 13 13.56 10.03 17.29
CA LYS A 13 13.36 10.07 18.76
C LYS A 13 12.16 9.27 19.22
N THR A 14 11.02 9.46 18.55
CA THR A 14 9.80 8.68 18.73
C THR A 14 9.08 8.60 17.39
N CYS A 15 8.42 7.48 17.09
CA CYS A 15 7.64 7.33 15.86
C CYS A 15 6.57 8.42 15.72
N GLN A 16 6.06 8.92 16.85
CA GLN A 16 5.08 9.98 16.88
C GLN A 16 5.64 11.35 16.46
N GLN A 17 6.85 11.70 16.90
CA GLN A 17 7.50 12.94 16.45
C GLN A 17 7.86 12.91 14.96
N THR A 18 8.35 11.77 14.45
CA THR A 18 8.63 11.59 13.01
C THR A 18 7.35 11.78 12.20
N TRP A 19 6.25 11.15 12.64
CA TRP A 19 4.93 11.31 12.02
C TRP A 19 4.46 12.76 12.01
N GLU A 20 4.49 13.44 13.16
CA GLU A 20 4.01 14.81 13.28
C GLU A 20 4.83 15.78 12.43
N THR A 21 6.15 15.59 12.38
CA THR A 21 7.05 16.41 11.55
C THR A 21 6.74 16.23 10.07
N MET A 22 6.68 14.98 9.60
CA MET A 22 6.34 14.65 8.22
C MET A 22 4.95 15.20 7.84
N ASN A 23 3.94 14.95 8.67
CA ASN A 23 2.58 15.40 8.41
C ASN A 23 2.44 16.93 8.42
N ASN A 24 3.17 17.63 9.29
CA ASN A 24 3.18 19.08 9.30
C ASN A 24 3.82 19.64 8.01
N LEU A 25 4.90 19.03 7.52
CA LEU A 25 5.60 19.47 6.30
C LEU A 25 4.80 19.17 5.03
N THR A 26 4.27 17.94 4.88
CA THR A 26 3.63 17.51 3.64
C THR A 26 2.16 17.92 3.57
N SER A 27 1.42 17.81 4.66
CA SER A 27 -0.02 18.13 4.69
C SER A 27 -0.28 19.57 5.13
N LYS A 28 0.21 20.00 6.31
CA LYS A 28 -0.22 21.30 6.87
C LYS A 28 0.45 22.52 6.23
N GLN A 29 1.74 22.45 5.94
CA GLN A 29 2.49 23.59 5.40
C GLN A 29 2.40 23.69 3.88
N ASN A 30 2.50 22.57 3.17
CA ASN A 30 2.58 22.55 1.72
C ASN A 30 1.35 21.93 1.03
N ASN A 31 0.41 21.33 1.78
CA ASN A 31 -0.81 20.70 1.26
C ASN A 31 -0.59 19.78 0.05
N LEU A 32 0.51 19.01 0.08
CA LEU A 32 0.94 18.13 -1.02
C LEU A 32 0.19 16.80 -1.01
N CYS A 33 -0.13 16.28 0.18
CA CYS A 33 -0.81 15.00 0.35
C CYS A 33 -1.59 14.94 1.67
N GLU A 34 -2.55 14.00 1.70
CA GLU A 34 -3.24 13.59 2.92
C GLU A 34 -2.52 12.37 3.50
N ASN A 35 -2.09 12.43 4.76
CA ASN A 35 -1.32 11.35 5.37
C ASN A 35 -2.20 10.51 6.30
N PHE A 36 -2.07 9.19 6.20
CA PHE A 36 -2.74 8.23 7.09
C PHE A 36 -1.72 7.36 7.83
N LYS A 37 -1.97 7.09 9.11
CA LYS A 37 -1.12 6.18 9.89
C LYS A 37 -1.42 4.74 9.50
N PHE A 38 -0.39 3.99 9.15
CA PHE A 38 -0.48 2.55 8.91
C PHE A 38 0.12 1.80 10.10
N HIS A 39 -0.73 1.16 10.91
CA HIS A 39 -0.29 0.39 12.06
C HIS A 39 0.18 -0.99 11.62
N ILE A 40 1.49 -1.22 11.70
CA ILE A 40 2.09 -2.55 11.49
C ILE A 40 2.06 -3.27 12.85
N PRO A 41 1.50 -4.49 12.93
CA PRO A 41 1.52 -5.28 14.16
C PRO A 41 2.95 -5.74 14.48
N ASP A 42 3.21 -6.08 15.74
CA ASP A 42 4.51 -6.64 16.13
C ASP A 42 4.76 -7.98 15.42
N LEU A 43 5.72 -7.99 14.51
CA LEU A 43 6.16 -9.18 13.79
C LEU A 43 7.38 -9.75 14.50
N LYS A 44 7.42 -11.07 14.67
CA LYS A 44 8.64 -11.75 15.13
C LYS A 44 9.70 -11.64 14.06
N VAL A 45 10.77 -10.91 14.36
CA VAL A 45 11.96 -10.84 13.50
C VAL A 45 12.78 -12.13 13.67
N GLY A 46 13.16 -12.73 12.54
CA GLY A 46 14.03 -13.90 12.49
C GLY A 46 15.51 -13.52 12.52
N THR A 47 16.38 -14.37 12.00
CA THR A 47 17.77 -13.99 11.72
C THR A 47 17.84 -13.05 10.51
N LEU A 48 18.94 -12.29 10.37
CA LEU A 48 19.15 -11.41 9.22
C LEU A 48 19.05 -12.17 7.88
N ASP A 49 19.61 -13.37 7.82
CA ASP A 49 19.56 -14.25 6.65
C ASP A 49 18.11 -14.61 6.27
N GLN A 50 17.28 -14.93 7.26
CA GLN A 50 15.85 -15.18 7.05
C GLN A 50 15.12 -13.92 6.57
N LEU A 51 15.44 -12.74 7.10
CA LEU A 51 14.82 -11.48 6.67
C LEU A 51 15.17 -11.13 5.22
N VAL A 52 16.41 -11.38 4.79
CA VAL A 52 16.83 -11.18 3.39
C VAL A 52 16.05 -12.12 2.47
N GLY A 53 15.98 -13.40 2.79
CA GLY A 53 15.18 -14.36 2.01
C GLY A 53 13.69 -14.01 1.96
N LEU A 54 13.11 -13.57 3.09
CA LEU A 54 11.72 -13.11 3.16
C LEU A 54 11.48 -11.85 2.33
N SER A 55 12.45 -10.92 2.26
CA SER A 55 12.34 -9.72 1.44
C SER A 55 12.21 -10.05 -0.05
N ASP A 56 13.00 -11.01 -0.53
CA ASP A 56 12.93 -11.48 -1.93
C ASP A 56 11.58 -12.17 -2.22
N ASP A 57 11.11 -13.01 -1.29
CA ASP A 57 9.85 -13.72 -1.45
C ASP A 57 8.63 -12.79 -1.35
N LEU A 58 8.67 -11.76 -0.49
CA LEU A 58 7.66 -10.71 -0.45
C LEU A 58 7.61 -9.93 -1.77
N GLY A 59 8.75 -9.63 -2.39
CA GLY A 59 8.80 -8.98 -3.70
C GLY A 59 8.15 -9.83 -4.81
N LYS A 60 8.39 -11.15 -4.81
CA LYS A 60 7.73 -12.08 -5.74
C LYS A 60 6.23 -12.18 -5.47
N LEU A 61 5.84 -12.24 -4.20
CA LEU A 61 4.45 -12.34 -3.78
C LEU A 61 3.67 -11.08 -4.19
N ASP A 62 4.24 -9.89 -3.99
CA ASP A 62 3.65 -8.61 -4.39
C ASP A 62 3.37 -8.58 -5.91
N ALA A 63 4.36 -8.91 -6.73
CA ALA A 63 4.20 -8.99 -8.18
C ALA A 63 3.13 -10.03 -8.60
N TYR A 64 3.08 -11.17 -7.91
CA TYR A 64 2.08 -12.22 -8.15
C TYR A 64 0.66 -11.75 -7.82
N VAL A 65 0.47 -11.12 -6.66
CA VAL A 65 -0.83 -10.58 -6.23
C VAL A 65 -1.27 -9.48 -7.18
N GLU A 66 -0.40 -8.53 -7.52
CA GLU A 66 -0.71 -7.45 -8.46
C GLU A 66 -1.18 -8.00 -9.81
N GLN A 67 -0.44 -8.96 -10.38
CA GLN A 67 -0.81 -9.56 -11.66
C GLN A 67 -2.16 -10.30 -11.56
N SER A 68 -2.40 -11.02 -10.47
CA SER A 68 -3.64 -11.77 -10.26
C SER A 68 -4.83 -10.82 -10.13
N THR A 69 -4.69 -9.74 -9.36
CA THR A 69 -5.74 -8.73 -9.20
C THR A 69 -6.02 -7.98 -10.49
N ARG A 70 -4.98 -7.64 -11.29
CA ARG A 70 -5.16 -7.07 -12.64
C ARG A 70 -5.97 -7.98 -13.53
N LYS A 71 -5.68 -9.28 -13.54
CA LYS A 71 -6.44 -10.27 -14.33
C LYS A 71 -7.89 -10.35 -13.88
N ILE A 72 -8.15 -10.42 -12.57
CA ILE A 72 -9.52 -10.45 -12.03
C ILE A 72 -10.29 -9.19 -12.43
N ALA A 73 -9.68 -8.00 -12.30
CA ALA A 73 -10.30 -6.74 -12.71
C ALA A 73 -10.59 -6.69 -14.22
N SER A 74 -9.68 -7.21 -15.06
CA SER A 74 -9.89 -7.33 -16.51
C SER A 74 -11.05 -8.25 -16.83
N TYR A 75 -11.07 -9.47 -16.27
CA TYR A 75 -12.16 -10.42 -16.50
C TYR A 75 -13.51 -9.89 -16.02
N LEU A 76 -13.54 -9.20 -14.89
CA LEU A 76 -14.75 -8.53 -14.41
C LEU A 76 -15.21 -7.44 -15.40
N GLY A 77 -14.27 -6.72 -16.02
CA GLY A 77 -14.53 -5.76 -17.09
C GLY A 77 -15.11 -6.39 -18.34
N ASP A 78 -14.57 -7.53 -18.78
CA ASP A 78 -15.04 -8.28 -19.95
C ASP A 78 -16.45 -8.86 -19.73
N VAL A 79 -16.75 -9.32 -18.50
CA VAL A 79 -18.10 -9.82 -18.15
C VAL A 79 -19.13 -8.68 -18.06
N LEU A 80 -18.68 -7.46 -17.71
CA LEU A 80 -19.53 -6.28 -17.54
C LEU A 80 -19.51 -5.35 -18.77
N GLU A 81 -19.20 -5.85 -19.97
CA GLU A 81 -19.00 -5.06 -21.21
C GLU A 81 -20.09 -4.01 -21.49
N ASP A 82 -21.37 -4.32 -21.23
CA ASP A 82 -22.51 -3.38 -21.40
C ASP A 82 -22.80 -2.48 -20.19
N GLN A 83 -22.11 -2.68 -19.05
CA GLN A 83 -22.33 -1.98 -17.78
C GLN A 83 -21.01 -1.56 -17.13
N ARG A 84 -20.06 -1.02 -17.90
CA ARG A 84 -18.76 -0.53 -17.40
C ARG A 84 -18.90 0.47 -16.24
N ASP A 85 -19.98 1.23 -16.18
CA ASP A 85 -20.25 2.15 -15.05
C ASP A 85 -20.44 1.41 -13.72
N LYS A 86 -20.96 0.17 -13.75
CA LYS A 86 -21.10 -0.69 -12.56
C LYS A 86 -19.80 -1.40 -12.17
N LEU A 87 -18.79 -1.43 -13.04
CA LEU A 87 -17.49 -2.05 -12.72
C LEU A 87 -16.87 -1.39 -11.48
N TYR A 88 -16.92 -0.06 -11.41
CA TYR A 88 -16.44 0.71 -10.26
C TYR A 88 -17.25 0.48 -8.98
N GLU A 89 -18.51 0.06 -9.11
CA GLU A 89 -19.35 -0.30 -7.97
C GLU A 89 -19.08 -1.74 -7.49
N ASN A 90 -18.61 -2.62 -8.37
CA ASN A 90 -18.28 -4.01 -8.03
C ASN A 90 -16.83 -4.19 -7.58
N LEU A 91 -15.93 -3.26 -7.90
CA LEU A 91 -14.56 -3.21 -7.38
C LEU A 91 -14.54 -2.67 -5.94
N GLN A 92 -15.23 -3.38 -5.05
CA GLN A 92 -15.24 -3.14 -3.61
C GLN A 92 -14.64 -4.36 -2.92
N ALA A 93 -13.79 -4.11 -1.94
CA ALA A 93 -13.52 -5.08 -0.89
C ALA A 93 -14.32 -4.64 0.33
N ASN A 94 -14.83 -5.58 1.14
CA ASN A 94 -15.45 -5.30 2.43
C ASN A 94 -16.43 -4.08 2.47
N ASN A 95 -17.29 -3.94 1.46
CA ASN A 95 -18.25 -2.82 1.29
C ASN A 95 -17.65 -1.39 1.29
N SER A 96 -16.34 -1.26 1.16
CA SER A 96 -15.68 0.02 0.97
C SER A 96 -15.14 0.10 -0.45
N LYS A 97 -15.22 1.28 -1.07
CA LYS A 97 -14.65 1.50 -2.41
C LYS A 97 -13.13 1.51 -2.28
N TYR A 98 -12.52 0.34 -2.49
CA TYR A 98 -11.08 0.24 -2.59
C TYR A 98 -10.68 0.53 -4.03
N GLY A 99 -10.44 1.79 -4.36
CA GLY A 99 -9.78 2.16 -5.63
C GLY A 99 -8.31 1.69 -5.72
N TYR A 100 -7.87 0.82 -4.81
CA TYR A 100 -6.52 0.82 -4.23
C TYR A 100 -5.74 -0.48 -4.41
N LEU A 101 -6.26 -1.45 -5.16
CA LEU A 101 -5.67 -2.78 -5.21
C LEU A 101 -4.38 -2.89 -6.04
N LEU A 102 -3.78 -1.78 -6.50
CA LEU A 102 -3.06 -1.84 -7.77
C LEU A 102 -1.80 -0.97 -7.92
N LYS A 103 -1.23 -0.47 -6.83
CA LYS A 103 0.16 -0.03 -6.82
C LYS A 103 0.64 0.17 -5.38
N PHE A 104 1.16 -0.89 -4.77
CA PHE A 104 1.95 -0.76 -3.56
C PHE A 104 3.38 -0.47 -4.01
N TYR A 105 3.76 0.80 -4.15
CA TYR A 105 5.17 1.15 -4.15
C TYR A 105 5.65 1.05 -2.70
N ILE A 106 6.12 -0.14 -2.30
CA ILE A 106 6.90 -0.29 -1.07
C ILE A 106 8.28 0.31 -1.36
N TYR A 107 8.47 1.58 -1.01
CA TYR A 107 9.81 2.10 -0.79
C TYR A 107 10.25 1.58 0.58
N GLY A 108 10.89 0.39 0.55
CA GLY A 108 11.41 -0.26 1.74
C GLY A 108 12.58 0.54 2.32
N VAL A 109 12.41 1.03 3.54
CA VAL A 109 13.48 1.04 4.53
C VAL A 109 12.92 0.30 5.75
N PHE A 110 13.42 -0.92 5.92
CA PHE A 110 13.40 -1.61 7.20
C PHE A 110 14.47 -0.96 8.07
N ASP A 111 14.03 -0.34 9.17
CA ASP A 111 14.84 -0.07 10.35
C ASP A 111 13.85 -0.32 11.50
N ASN A 112 14.02 -1.32 12.37
CA ASN A 112 15.20 -1.93 12.98
C ASN A 112 14.91 -3.43 13.21
#